data_AF-A0A1V4TTN7-F1
#
_entry.id   AF-A0A1V4TTN7-F1
#
_cell.length_a   1.000
_cell.length_b   1.000
_cell.length_c   1.000
_cell.angle_alpha   90.00
_cell.angle_beta   90.00
_cell.angle_gamma   90.00
#
_symmetry.space_group_name_H-M   'P 1'
#
loop_
_entity.id
_entity.type
_entity.pdbx_description
1 polymer ?
#
loop_
_entity_poly.entity_id
_entity_poly.type
_entity_poly.pdbx_seq_one_letter_code
_entity_poly.pdbx_strand_id
1 'polypeptide(L)'
;MANKRRIQVKPPTEEKEEDNVPDSRCDRDIAIEGTWEEWFQRVFLKYCYGLGVLFLVCMLPLEISRRWEGDLGLAAAFLTVLMIVPLGFFGYSKVWGKGGIWGSGGADDF
;
A
#
# COMPACT_ATOMS: atom_id res chain seq x y z
N MET A 1 56.27 -5.56 23.45
CA MET A 1 55.51 -4.51 24.18
C MET A 1 54.46 -3.95 23.23
N ALA A 2 53.18 -4.28 23.43
CA ALA A 2 52.10 -3.89 22.53
C ALA A 2 51.60 -2.48 22.90
N ASN A 3 51.82 -1.50 22.02
CA ASN A 3 51.36 -0.13 22.19
C ASN A 3 49.84 -0.07 21.90
N LYS A 4 49.04 0.00 22.97
CA LYS A 4 47.57 0.02 22.90
C LYS A 4 47.11 1.45 22.60
N ARG A 5 46.97 1.81 21.32
CA ARG A 5 46.38 3.10 20.90
C ARG A 5 44.90 3.13 21.30
N ARG A 6 44.53 3.99 22.24
CA ARG A 6 43.13 4.27 22.58
C ARG A 6 42.61 5.36 21.64
N ILE A 7 41.62 5.03 20.82
CA ILE A 7 40.89 6.00 20.00
C ILE A 7 39.92 6.71 20.94
N GLN A 8 40.15 7.99 21.23
CA GLN A 8 39.16 8.83 21.88
C GLN A 8 38.19 9.32 20.80
N VAL A 9 36.99 8.76 20.78
CA VAL A 9 35.88 9.30 20.00
C VAL A 9 35.31 10.46 20.80
N LYS A 10 35.40 11.68 20.26
CA LYS A 10 34.73 12.84 20.84
C LYS A 10 33.21 12.63 20.71
N PRO A 11 32.41 12.90 21.76
CA PRO A 11 30.96 12.97 21.58
C PRO A 11 30.66 14.09 20.57
N PRO A 12 29.62 13.92 19.73
CA PRO A 12 29.27 14.92 18.74
C PRO A 12 28.95 16.24 19.44
N THR A 13 29.69 17.28 19.07
CA THR A 13 29.41 18.67 19.43
C THR A 13 28.02 19.02 18.91
N GLU A 14 27.12 19.44 19.80
CA GLU A 14 25.85 20.04 19.41
C GLU A 14 26.11 21.44 18.83
N GLU A 15 26.44 21.51 17.54
CA GLU A 15 26.35 22.75 16.77
C GLU A 15 25.64 22.48 15.45
N LYS A 16 24.59 23.27 15.23
CA LYS A 16 23.62 23.22 14.14
C LYS A 16 24.31 23.44 12.79
N GLU A 17 24.09 22.54 11.84
CA GLU A 17 24.11 22.85 10.42
C GLU A 17 22.80 22.36 9.79
N GLU A 18 22.04 23.34 9.28
CA GLU A 18 20.94 23.14 8.35
C GLU A 18 21.51 22.53 7.07
N ASP A 19 21.41 21.22 6.93
CA ASP A 19 21.71 20.56 5.66
C ASP A 19 20.41 20.06 5.05
N ASN A 20 20.01 20.72 3.96
CA ASN A 20 18.97 20.27 3.03
C ASN A 20 19.43 18.97 2.37
N VAL A 21 19.38 17.87 3.11
CA VAL A 21 19.38 16.54 2.52
C VAL A 21 17.97 16.35 1.96
N PRO A 22 17.76 16.26 0.62
CA PRO A 22 16.51 15.74 0.13
C PRO A 22 16.41 14.34 0.73
N ASP A 23 15.48 14.18 1.66
CA ASP A 23 15.13 12.92 2.29
C ASP A 23 14.61 12.00 1.18
N SER A 24 15.54 11.47 0.39
CA SER A 24 15.41 10.20 -0.32
C SER A 24 15.40 9.13 0.75
N ARG A 25 14.42 9.24 1.65
CA ARG A 25 14.07 8.26 2.64
C ARG A 25 13.72 7.06 1.82
N CYS A 26 14.64 6.10 1.82
CA CYS A 26 14.39 4.79 1.31
C CYS A 26 13.05 4.31 1.87
N ASP A 27 12.03 4.19 1.03
CA ASP A 27 10.76 3.50 1.27
C ASP A 27 10.94 2.04 1.74
N ARG A 28 12.18 1.59 1.95
CA ARG A 28 12.54 0.25 2.40
C ARG A 28 12.65 0.11 3.92
N ASP A 29 12.73 1.23 4.64
CA ASP A 29 12.96 1.25 6.09
C ASP A 29 11.84 1.99 6.87
N ILE A 30 10.60 1.97 6.36
CA ILE A 30 9.43 2.23 7.22
C ILE A 30 9.35 1.08 8.21
N ALA A 31 10.06 1.26 9.32
CA ALA A 31 9.66 0.92 10.66
C ALA A 31 8.66 -0.24 10.73
N ILE A 32 9.19 -1.46 10.80
CA ILE A 32 8.55 -2.55 11.53
C ILE A 32 8.68 -2.20 13.02
N GLU A 33 7.99 -1.13 13.41
CA GLU A 33 7.87 -0.64 14.79
C GLU A 33 6.43 -0.17 15.03
N GLY A 34 5.50 -0.83 14.34
CA GLY A 34 4.07 -0.82 14.57
C GLY A 34 3.64 -2.25 14.88
N THR A 35 2.62 -2.41 15.71
CA THR A 35 2.12 -3.73 16.13
C THR A 35 1.81 -4.62 14.91
N TRP A 36 1.96 -5.95 15.04
CA TRP A 36 1.68 -6.91 13.95
C TRP A 36 0.32 -6.67 13.26
N GLU A 37 -0.65 -6.18 14.04
CA GLU A 37 -1.97 -5.79 13.58
C GLU A 37 -1.96 -4.61 12.59
N GLU A 38 -1.16 -3.58 12.83
CA GLU A 38 -1.03 -2.43 11.93
C GLU A 38 -0.41 -2.84 10.59
N TRP A 39 0.60 -3.71 10.63
CA TRP A 39 1.19 -4.27 9.41
C TRP A 39 0.17 -5.10 8.63
N PHE A 40 -0.59 -5.95 9.32
CA PHE A 40 -1.62 -6.79 8.71
C PHE A 40 -2.71 -5.95 8.03
N GLN A 41 -3.24 -4.93 8.70
CA GLN A 41 -4.29 -4.08 8.14
C GLN A 41 -3.79 -3.18 7.00
N ARG A 42 -2.57 -2.63 7.11
CA ARG A 42 -2.03 -1.70 6.12
C ARG A 42 -1.43 -2.37 4.90
N VAL A 43 -0.87 -3.58 5.04
CA VAL A 43 -0.08 -4.24 3.98
C VAL A 43 -0.78 -5.51 3.51
N PHE A 44 -1.01 -6.47 4.40
CA PHE A 44 -1.58 -7.77 4.02
C PHE A 44 -2.99 -7.61 3.42
N LEU A 45 -3.84 -6.78 4.02
CA LEU A 45 -5.20 -6.61 3.52
C LEU A 45 -5.28 -5.90 2.16
N LYS A 46 -4.29 -5.08 1.79
CA LYS A 46 -4.21 -4.53 0.42
C LYS A 46 -4.02 -5.62 -0.62
N TYR A 47 -3.13 -6.58 -0.33
CA TYR A 47 -2.90 -7.71 -1.22
C TYR A 47 -4.12 -8.62 -1.29
N CYS A 48 -4.77 -8.92 -0.16
CA CYS A 48 -6.02 -9.68 -0.14
C CYS A 48 -7.15 -8.97 -0.89
N TYR A 49 -7.25 -7.65 -0.77
CA TYR A 49 -8.22 -6.86 -1.52
C TYR A 49 -7.96 -6.93 -3.02
N GLY A 50 -6.71 -6.73 -3.45
CA GLY A 50 -6.33 -6.86 -4.86
C GLY A 50 -6.61 -8.26 -5.41
N LEU A 51 -6.27 -9.31 -4.66
CA LEU A 51 -6.59 -10.71 -4.99
C LEU A 51 -8.10 -10.95 -5.08
N GLY A 52 -8.88 -10.40 -4.15
CA GLY A 52 -10.35 -10.52 -4.17
C GLY A 52 -10.98 -9.82 -5.35
N VAL A 53 -10.55 -8.59 -5.65
CA VAL A 53 -11.02 -7.85 -6.84
C VAL A 53 -10.61 -8.58 -8.12
N LEU A 54 -9.37 -9.06 -8.22
CA LEU A 54 -8.91 -9.83 -9.37
C LEU A 54 -9.74 -11.10 -9.56
N PHE A 55 -9.98 -11.83 -8.47
CA PHE A 55 -10.83 -13.02 -8.50
C PHE A 55 -12.24 -12.70 -9.01
N LEU A 56 -12.84 -11.59 -8.56
CA LEU A 56 -14.15 -11.14 -9.03
C LEU A 56 -14.13 -10.76 -10.51
N VAL A 57 -13.13 -10.00 -10.96
CA VAL A 57 -12.97 -9.60 -12.36
C VAL A 57 -12.82 -10.82 -13.27
N CYS A 58 -12.19 -11.90 -12.80
CA CYS A 58 -12.06 -13.12 -13.59
C CYS A 58 -13.34 -13.97 -13.53
N MET A 59 -13.84 -14.27 -12.33
CA MET A 59 -14.89 -15.27 -12.14
C MET A 59 -16.30 -14.78 -12.51
N LEU A 60 -16.64 -13.51 -12.22
CA LEU A 60 -18.00 -13.02 -12.49
C LEU A 60 -18.32 -12.99 -14.00
N PRO A 61 -17.46 -12.46 -14.87
CA PRO A 61 -17.70 -12.48 -16.32
C PRO A 61 -17.79 -13.90 -16.88
N LEU A 62 -16.93 -14.81 -16.40
CA LEU A 62 -16.94 -16.22 -16.78
C LEU A 62 -18.26 -16.88 -16.40
N GLU A 63 -18.74 -16.72 -15.16
CA GLU A 63 -20.00 -17.31 -14.71
C GLU A 63 -21.22 -16.71 -15.44
N ILE A 64 -21.17 -15.42 -15.79
CA ILE A 64 -22.22 -14.76 -16.60
C ILE A 64 -22.25 -15.32 -18.01
N SER A 65 -21.09 -15.42 -18.67
CA SER A 65 -20.98 -16.02 -20.00
C SER A 65 -21.40 -17.49 -20.03
N ARG A 66 -21.24 -18.20 -18.90
CA ARG A 66 -21.69 -19.59 -18.75
C ARG A 66 -23.21 -19.72 -18.61
N ARG A 67 -23.88 -18.77 -17.95
CA ARG A 67 -25.33 -18.82 -17.72
C ARG A 67 -26.13 -18.23 -18.87
N TRP A 68 -25.59 -17.25 -19.58
CA TRP A 68 -26.28 -16.51 -20.62
C TRP A 68 -25.56 -16.79 -21.94
N GLU A 69 -26.20 -17.55 -22.82
CA GLU A 69 -25.61 -17.95 -24.09
C GLU A 69 -25.67 -16.81 -25.13
N GLY A 70 -24.68 -16.76 -26.02
CA GLY A 70 -24.62 -15.83 -27.14
C GLY A 70 -24.22 -14.39 -26.76
N ASP A 71 -24.58 -13.44 -27.63
CA ASP A 71 -24.16 -12.02 -27.54
C ASP A 71 -24.58 -11.35 -26.22
N LEU A 72 -25.68 -11.82 -25.63
CA LEU A 72 -26.22 -11.29 -24.38
C LEU A 72 -25.32 -11.63 -23.17
N GLY A 73 -24.72 -12.82 -23.16
CA GLY A 73 -23.72 -13.20 -22.16
C GLY A 73 -22.43 -12.41 -22.30
N LEU A 74 -21.99 -12.18 -23.53
CA LEU A 74 -20.79 -11.39 -23.82
C LEU A 74 -20.97 -9.93 -23.38
N ALA A 75 -22.09 -9.30 -23.72
CA ALA A 75 -22.41 -7.93 -23.31
C ALA A 75 -22.48 -7.78 -21.78
N ALA A 76 -23.13 -8.73 -21.10
CA ALA A 76 -23.22 -8.74 -19.64
C ALA A 76 -21.85 -8.98 -18.96
N ALA A 77 -20.99 -9.82 -19.55
CA ALA A 77 -19.62 -10.04 -19.10
C ALA A 77 -18.77 -8.75 -19.22
N PHE A 78 -18.88 -8.03 -20.33
CA PHE A 78 -18.22 -6.73 -20.49
C PHE A 78 -18.72 -5.69 -19.49
N LEU A 79 -20.04 -5.60 -19.29
CA LEU A 79 -20.63 -4.68 -18.29
C LEU A 79 -20.17 -4.98 -16.88
N THR A 80 -20.01 -6.27 -16.53
CA THR A 80 -19.52 -6.64 -15.21
C THR A 80 -18.06 -6.26 -15.00
N VAL A 81 -17.17 -6.48 -15.97
CA VAL A 81 -15.79 -5.96 -15.87
C VAL A 81 -15.79 -4.44 -15.73
N LEU A 82 -16.59 -3.76 -16.55
CA LEU A 82 -16.69 -2.30 -16.56
C LEU A 82 -17.23 -1.74 -15.23
N MET A 83 -17.99 -2.51 -14.46
CA MET A 83 -18.42 -2.14 -13.11
C MET A 83 -17.41 -2.52 -12.05
N ILE A 84 -16.89 -3.76 -12.05
CA ILE A 84 -16.02 -4.28 -10.99
C ILE A 84 -14.71 -3.49 -10.91
N VAL A 85 -14.12 -3.14 -12.05
CA VAL A 85 -12.84 -2.40 -12.09
C VAL A 85 -12.94 -1.02 -11.41
N PRO A 86 -13.88 -0.12 -11.78
CA PRO A 86 -14.00 1.17 -11.10
C PRO A 86 -14.52 1.02 -9.66
N LEU A 87 -15.39 0.04 -9.35
CA LEU A 87 -15.80 -0.22 -7.97
C LEU A 87 -14.61 -0.68 -7.11
N GLY A 88 -13.73 -1.53 -7.66
CA GLY A 88 -12.50 -1.97 -7.03
C GLY A 88 -11.54 -0.81 -6.81
N PHE A 89 -11.38 0.06 -7.80
CA PHE A 89 -10.54 1.25 -7.67
C PHE A 89 -11.10 2.25 -6.64
N PHE A 90 -12.41 2.48 -6.64
CA PHE A 90 -13.07 3.37 -5.69
C PHE A 90 -13.02 2.82 -4.27
N GLY A 91 -13.29 1.52 -4.09
CA GLY A 91 -13.16 0.85 -2.80
C GLY A 91 -11.73 0.92 -2.27
N TYR A 92 -10.74 0.67 -3.13
CA TYR A 92 -9.33 0.84 -2.79
C TYR A 92 -9.02 2.27 -2.35
N SER A 93 -9.45 3.26 -3.14
CA SER A 93 -9.22 4.68 -2.85
C SER A 93 -9.94 5.14 -1.58
N LYS A 94 -11.11 4.57 -1.27
CA LYS A 94 -11.86 4.91 -0.06
C LYS A 94 -11.25 4.30 1.20
N VAL A 95 -10.64 3.12 1.11
CA VAL A 95 -10.04 2.45 2.26
C VAL A 95 -8.60 2.93 2.50
N TRP A 96 -7.80 3.09 1.43
CA TRP A 96 -6.37 3.39 1.51
C TRP A 96 -5.93 4.71 0.84
N GLY A 97 -6.84 5.47 0.21
CA GLY A 97 -6.52 6.77 -0.38
C GLY A 97 -6.41 7.89 0.66
N LYS A 98 -6.17 9.12 0.18
CA LYS A 98 -6.05 10.32 1.03
C LYS A 98 -7.38 10.57 1.77
N GLY A 99 -7.42 10.32 3.08
CA GLY A 99 -8.63 10.38 3.91
C GLY A 99 -9.40 9.07 4.04
N GLY A 100 -8.84 7.94 3.60
CA GLY A 100 -9.42 6.61 3.82
C GLY A 100 -9.27 6.13 5.25
N ILE A 101 -10.12 5.19 5.67
CA ILE A 101 -10.15 4.64 7.05
C ILE A 101 -8.79 4.10 7.49
N TRP A 102 -8.02 3.53 6.55
CA TRP A 102 -6.64 3.10 6.75
C TRP A 102 -5.65 3.84 5.85
N GLY A 103 -6.11 4.87 5.16
CA GLY A 103 -5.25 5.83 4.48
C GLY A 103 -4.51 6.60 5.55
N SER A 104 -3.18 6.65 5.44
CA SER A 104 -2.31 7.32 6.40
C SER A 104 -2.89 8.69 6.80
N GLY A 105 -3.38 8.79 8.03
CA GLY A 105 -3.39 10.08 8.73
C GLY A 105 -1.95 10.57 8.75
N GLY A 106 -1.72 11.71 8.13
CA GLY A 106 -0.40 12.30 7.93
C GLY A 106 -0.51 13.52 7.03
N ALA A 107 -1.50 14.36 7.30
CA ALA A 107 -1.61 15.69 6.68
C ALA A 107 -2.35 16.71 7.57
N ASP A 108 -2.48 16.44 8.87
CA ASP A 108 -3.06 17.37 9.86
C ASP A 108 -2.09 17.66 11.01
N ASP A 109 -0.77 17.69 10.71
CA ASP A 109 0.23 18.36 11.56
C ASP A 109 0.78 19.58 10.79
N PHE A 110 -0.07 20.59 10.62
CA PHE A 110 0.32 21.97 10.32
C PHE A 110 -0.44 22.92 11.24
#